data_AF-A0A9E4YSP2-F1
#
_entry.id   AF-A0A9E4YSP2-F1
#
_cell.length_a   1.000
_cell.length_b   1.000
_cell.length_c   1.000
_cell.angle_alpha   90.00
_cell.angle_beta   90.00
_cell.angle_gamma   90.00
#
_symmetry.space_group_name_H-M   'P 1'
#
loop_
_entity.id
_entity.type
_entity.pdbx_description
1 polymer ?
#
loop_
_entity_poly.entity_id
_entity_poly.type
_entity_poly.pdbx_seq_one_letter_code
_entity_poly.pdbx_strand_id
1 'polypeptide(L)'
;MVDLLLWLLAVEFLGLLALPLAFVLFRRLPDRGFSLAKPMALILFSYVLWVLGLARIAPNSLVTIAGILAFGAIAAGLVWRGHRAQLAAFFRREWRTLVVGEVLFLG
;
A
#
# COMPACT_ATOMS: atom_id res chain seq x y z
N MET A 1 -19.20 2.61 15.04
CA MET A 1 -18.66 1.23 14.91
C MET A 1 -18.41 0.88 13.44
N VAL A 2 -19.39 1.06 12.55
CA VAL A 2 -19.23 0.84 11.10
C VAL A 2 -18.15 1.74 10.48
N ASP A 3 -18.05 3.00 10.89
CA ASP A 3 -17.03 3.94 10.38
C ASP A 3 -15.59 3.50 10.70
N LEU A 4 -15.38 2.93 11.89
CA LEU A 4 -14.09 2.39 12.29
C LEU A 4 -13.69 1.19 11.42
N LEU A 5 -14.65 0.31 11.14
CA LEU A 5 -14.45 -0.85 10.25
C LEU A 5 -14.15 -0.40 8.81
N LEU A 6 -14.89 0.58 8.30
CA LEU A 6 -14.66 1.16 6.97
C LEU A 6 -13.28 1.82 6.88
N TRP A 7 -12.87 2.53 7.92
CA TRP A 7 -11.54 3.13 7.99
C TRP A 7 -10.43 2.09 7.99
N LEU A 8 -10.53 1.06 8.84
CA LEU A 8 -9.59 -0.05 8.87
C LEU A 8 -9.49 -0.75 7.51
N LEU A 9 -10.63 -1.02 6.88
CA LEU A 9 -10.69 -1.64 5.55
C LEU A 9 -10.02 -0.75 4.49
N ALA A 10 -10.23 0.57 4.55
CA ALA A 10 -9.60 1.52 3.64
C ALA A 10 -8.08 1.54 3.81
N VAL A 11 -7.59 1.59 5.05
CA VAL A 11 -6.14 1.54 5.36
C VAL A 11 -5.53 0.23 4.87
N GLU A 12 -6.23 -0.89 5.08
CA GLU A 12 -5.78 -2.20 4.63
C GLU A 12 -5.68 -2.26 3.10
N PHE A 13 -6.72 -1.79 2.41
CA PHE A 13 -6.77 -1.73 0.96
C PHE A 13 -5.65 -0.85 0.37
N LEU A 14 -5.45 0.33 0.93
CA LEU A 14 -4.36 1.23 0.54
C LEU A 14 -2.98 0.59 0.81
N GLY A 15 -2.82 -0.05 1.96
CA GLY A 15 -1.61 -0.78 2.33
C GLY A 15 -1.28 -1.88 1.32
N LEU A 16 -2.28 -2.67 0.92
CA LEU A 16 -2.12 -3.72 -0.10
C LEU A 16 -1.73 -3.16 -1.47
N LEU A 17 -2.28 -2.02 -1.87
CA LEU A 17 -1.88 -1.34 -3.12
C LEU A 17 -0.43 -0.84 -3.06
N ALA A 18 0.01 -0.34 -1.91
CA ALA A 18 1.36 0.15 -1.74
C ALA A 18 2.39 -0.97 -1.47
N LEU A 19 1.95 -2.17 -1.09
CA LEU A 19 2.81 -3.27 -0.66
C LEU A 19 3.81 -3.73 -1.74
N PRO A 20 3.46 -3.89 -3.03
CA PRO A 20 4.42 -4.29 -4.05
C PRO A 20 5.49 -3.22 -4.28
N LEU A 21 5.08 -1.94 -4.18
CA LEU A 21 5.99 -0.81 -4.25
C LEU A 21 6.91 -0.77 -3.03
N ALA A 22 6.36 -0.97 -1.82
CA ALA A 22 7.11 -1.04 -0.57
C ALA A 22 8.13 -2.18 -0.62
N PHE A 23 7.74 -3.33 -1.16
CA PHE A 23 8.62 -4.49 -1.33
C PHE A 23 9.84 -4.21 -2.20
N VAL A 24 9.64 -3.48 -3.31
CA VAL A 24 10.74 -3.13 -4.22
C VAL A 24 11.63 -2.03 -3.63
N LEU A 25 11.03 -1.03 -2.98
CA LEU A 25 11.72 0.11 -2.40
C LEU A 25 12.52 -0.28 -1.15
N PHE A 26 11.91 -1.04 -0.27
CA PHE A 26 12.45 -1.48 1.01
C PHE A 26 13.01 -2.90 0.97
N ARG A 27 13.42 -3.40 -0.21
CA ARG A 27 13.95 -4.75 -0.41
C ARG A 27 15.13 -5.14 0.50
N ARG A 28 15.83 -4.14 1.05
CA ARG A 28 17.01 -4.30 1.92
C ARG A 28 16.65 -4.41 3.41
N LEU A 29 15.41 -4.12 3.79
CA LEU A 29 14.92 -4.29 5.15
C LEU A 29 14.52 -5.75 5.39
N PRO A 30 14.68 -6.27 6.63
CA PRO A 30 14.35 -7.65 6.97
C PRO A 30 12.88 -7.99 6.65
N ASP A 31 11.97 -7.06 6.89
CA ASP A 31 10.53 -7.25 6.62
C ASP A 31 10.09 -6.81 5.22
N ARG A 32 11.06 -6.45 4.36
CA ARG A 32 10.85 -5.91 2.99
C ARG A 32 9.75 -4.85 2.89
N GLY A 33 9.62 -4.01 3.91
CA GLY A 33 8.68 -2.89 3.92
C GLY A 33 7.22 -3.25 4.19
N PHE A 34 6.91 -4.47 4.65
CA PHE A 34 5.52 -4.86 4.98
C PHE A 34 4.90 -3.94 6.05
N SER A 35 5.57 -3.76 7.18
CA SER A 35 5.12 -2.88 8.27
C SER A 35 5.02 -1.40 7.85
N LEU A 36 5.81 -1.00 6.85
CA LEU A 36 5.81 0.36 6.32
C LEU A 36 4.79 0.55 5.19
N ALA A 37 4.20 -0.50 4.65
CA ALA A 37 3.30 -0.40 3.50
C ALA A 37 2.05 0.44 3.82
N LYS A 38 1.43 0.24 4.99
CA LYS A 38 0.24 1.00 5.44
C LYS A 38 0.53 2.50 5.62
N PRO A 39 1.53 2.92 6.42
CA PRO A 39 1.85 4.35 6.55
C PRO A 39 2.38 4.94 5.24
N MET A 40 3.15 4.18 4.44
CA MET A 40 3.59 4.63 3.13
C MET A 40 2.42 4.87 2.18
N ALA A 41 1.41 4.00 2.19
CA ALA A 41 0.22 4.18 1.39
C ALA A 41 -0.52 5.46 1.78
N LEU A 42 -0.77 5.66 3.08
CA LEU A 42 -1.47 6.85 3.57
C LEU A 42 -0.75 8.13 3.14
N ILE A 43 0.57 8.19 3.27
CA ILE A 43 1.36 9.35 2.85
C ILE A 43 1.31 9.49 1.33
N LEU A 44 1.60 8.43 0.57
CA LEU A 44 1.71 8.48 -0.88
C LEU A 44 0.40 8.91 -1.54
N PHE A 45 -0.71 8.23 -1.23
CA PHE A 45 -2.00 8.50 -1.85
C PHE A 45 -2.55 9.87 -1.44
N SER A 46 -2.43 10.25 -0.16
CA SER A 46 -2.89 11.56 0.32
C SER A 46 -2.04 12.69 -0.26
N TYR A 47 -0.73 12.51 -0.34
CA TYR A 47 0.19 13.52 -0.88
C TYR A 47 -0.03 13.75 -2.38
N VAL A 48 -0.21 12.68 -3.17
CA VAL A 48 -0.52 12.82 -4.60
C VAL A 48 -1.82 13.57 -4.81
N LEU A 49 -2.88 13.23 -4.07
CA LEU A 49 -4.16 13.93 -4.14
C LEU A 49 -4.01 15.42 -3.76
N TRP A 50 -3.25 15.70 -2.71
CA TRP A 50 -3.00 17.06 -2.24
C TRP A 50 -2.22 17.90 -3.26
N VAL A 51 -1.14 17.36 -3.83
CA VAL A 51 -0.33 18.04 -4.84
C VAL A 51 -1.13 18.30 -6.12
N LEU A 52 -1.94 17.34 -6.57
CA LEU A 52 -2.83 17.52 -7.73
C LEU A 52 -3.84 18.65 -7.51
N GLY A 53 -4.37 18.75 -6.30
CA GLY A 53 -5.26 19.85 -5.90
C GLY A 53 -4.54 21.20 -5.86
N LEU A 54 -3.34 21.25 -5.27
CA LEU A 54 -2.52 22.46 -5.17
C LEU A 54 -2.10 22.98 -6.55
N ALA A 55 -1.72 22.08 -7.45
CA ALA A 55 -1.34 22.40 -8.81
C ALA A 55 -2.54 22.74 -9.72
N ARG A 56 -3.77 22.67 -9.20
CA ARG A 56 -5.03 22.88 -9.95
C ARG A 56 -5.18 21.93 -11.16
N ILE A 57 -4.47 20.80 -11.15
CA ILE A 57 -4.49 19.80 -12.22
C ILE A 57 -5.81 19.01 -12.17
N ALA A 58 -6.22 18.62 -10.97
CA ALA A 58 -7.45 17.87 -10.76
C ALA A 58 -8.15 18.33 -9.47
N PRO A 59 -9.49 18.46 -9.48
CA PRO A 59 -10.22 18.77 -8.26
C PRO A 59 -10.14 17.60 -7.29
N ASN A 60 -10.26 17.89 -5.99
CA ASN A 60 -10.44 16.84 -4.98
C ASN A 60 -11.86 16.26 -5.10
N SER A 61 -12.00 15.28 -6.00
CA SER A 61 -13.26 14.63 -6.35
C SER A 61 -13.11 13.12 -6.30
N LEU A 62 -14.23 12.40 -6.20
CA LEU A 62 -14.24 10.93 -6.26
C LEU A 62 -13.59 10.38 -7.53
N VAL A 63 -13.71 11.09 -8.66
CA VAL A 63 -13.09 10.71 -9.94
C VAL A 63 -11.56 10.76 -9.84
N THR A 64 -11.03 11.82 -9.22
CA THR A 64 -9.57 11.97 -9.02
C THR A 64 -9.04 10.88 -8.08
N ILE A 65 -9.75 10.63 -6.97
CA ILE A 65 -9.38 9.55 -6.03
C ILE A 65 -9.39 8.19 -6.75
N ALA A 66 -10.46 7.87 -7.48
CA ALA A 66 -10.57 6.64 -8.25
C ALA A 66 -9.45 6.51 -9.29
N GLY A 67 -9.07 7.61 -9.96
CA GLY A 67 -7.96 7.65 -10.90
C GLY A 67 -6.61 7.34 -10.24
N ILE A 68 -6.31 7.94 -9.09
CA ILE A 68 -5.08 7.66 -8.33
C ILE A 68 -5.06 6.20 -7.86
N LEU A 69 -6.18 5.68 -7.35
CA LEU A 69 -6.29 4.29 -6.92
C LEU A 69 -6.11 3.31 -8.08
N ALA A 70 -6.73 3.58 -9.24
CA ALA A 70 -6.59 2.77 -10.44
C ALA A 70 -5.15 2.77 -10.94
N PHE A 71 -4.50 3.94 -10.98
CA PHE A 71 -3.09 4.05 -11.34
C PHE A 71 -2.19 3.29 -10.36
N GLY A 72 -2.44 3.44 -9.05
CA GLY A 72 -1.75 2.69 -8.00
C GLY A 72 -1.93 1.17 -8.17
N ALA A 73 -3.14 0.70 -8.47
CA ALA A 73 -3.42 -0.71 -8.72
C ALA A 73 -2.71 -1.27 -9.96
N ILE A 74 -2.66 -0.50 -11.04
CA ILE A 74 -1.92 -0.87 -12.26
C ILE A 74 -0.42 -0.95 -11.95
N ALA A 75 0.15 0.07 -11.31
CA ALA A 75 1.56 0.08 -10.94
C ALA A 75 1.91 -1.11 -10.02
N ALA A 76 1.09 -1.35 -9.00
CA ALA A 76 1.19 -2.50 -8.11
C ALA A 76 1.15 -3.82 -8.87
N GLY A 77 0.21 -3.98 -9.81
CA GLY A 77 0.05 -5.18 -10.63
C GLY A 77 1.24 -5.42 -11.58
N LEU A 78 1.80 -4.37 -12.18
CA LEU A 78 3.00 -4.46 -13.03
C LEU A 78 4.22 -4.90 -12.23
N VAL A 79 4.44 -4.27 -11.07
CA VAL A 79 5.54 -4.63 -10.16
C VAL A 79 5.38 -6.07 -9.66
N TRP A 80 4.16 -6.46 -9.28
CA TRP A 80 3.85 -7.82 -8.87
C TRP A 80 4.17 -8.84 -9.97
N ARG A 81 3.79 -8.57 -11.23
CA ARG A 81 4.07 -9.46 -12.36
C ARG A 81 5.57 -9.63 -12.61
N GLY A 82 6.35 -8.55 -12.51
CA GLY A 82 7.81 -8.59 -12.69
C GLY A 82 8.56 -9.33 -11.58
N HIS A 83 8.08 -9.22 -10.34
CA HIS A 83 8.76 -9.79 -9.16
C HIS A 83 8.04 -10.99 -8.53
N ARG A 84 7.05 -11.58 -9.22
CA ARG A 84 6.19 -12.67 -8.72
C ARG A 84 6.93 -13.82 -8.04
N ALA A 85 8.05 -14.26 -8.63
CA ALA A 85 8.84 -15.37 -8.10
C ALA A 85 9.58 -15.00 -6.80
N GLN A 86 10.04 -13.74 -6.70
CA GLN A 86 10.74 -13.22 -5.53
C GLN A 86 9.77 -12.88 -4.39
N LEU A 87 8.58 -12.36 -4.72
CA LEU A 87 7.50 -12.13 -3.75
C LEU A 87 7.00 -13.46 -3.18
N ALA A 88 6.70 -14.44 -4.03
CA ALA A 88 6.20 -15.75 -3.58
C ALA A 88 7.24 -16.54 -2.76
N ALA A 89 8.53 -16.37 -3.04
CA ALA A 89 9.60 -16.95 -2.24
C ALA A 89 9.77 -16.27 -0.88
N PHE A 90 9.61 -14.94 -0.82
CA PHE A 90 9.65 -14.18 0.44
C PHE A 90 8.46 -14.48 1.34
N PHE A 91 7.24 -14.42 0.78
CA PHE A 91 6.03 -14.72 1.54
C PHE A 91 6.06 -16.11 2.17
N ARG A 92 6.70 -17.08 1.49
CA ARG A 92 6.84 -18.45 2.00
C ARG A 92 7.94 -18.60 3.05
N ARG A 93 8.98 -17.76 3.03
CA ARG A 93 10.09 -17.78 4.00
C ARG A 93 9.78 -17.00 5.27
N GLU A 94 9.21 -15.81 5.15
CA GLU A 94 9.01 -14.86 6.25
C GLU A 94 7.57 -14.84 6.80
N TRP A 95 6.71 -15.83 6.48
CA TRP A 95 5.30 -15.84 6.91
C TRP A 95 5.11 -15.73 8.43
N ARG A 96 6.03 -16.29 9.23
CA ARG A 96 5.99 -16.18 10.70
C ARG A 96 6.26 -14.76 11.17
N THR A 97 7.15 -14.03 10.50
CA THR A 97 7.49 -12.63 10.81
C THR A 97 6.34 -11.70 10.41
N LEU A 98 5.67 -11.99 9.29
CA LEU A 98 4.47 -11.27 8.85
C LEU A 98 3.32 -11.39 9.88
N VAL A 99 3.09 -12.61 10.39
CA VAL A 99 2.06 -12.85 11.41
C VAL A 99 2.39 -12.14 12.73
N VAL A 100 3.66 -12.13 13.17
CA VAL A 100 4.06 -11.39 14.37
C VAL A 100 3.85 -9.87 14.19
N GLY A 101 4.13 -9.34 13.00
CA GLY A 101 3.88 -7.93 12.66
C GLY A 101 2.39 -7.56 12.67
N GLU A 102 1.52 -8.41 12.14
CA GLU A 102 0.06 -8.20 12.22
C GLU A 102 -0.46 -8.30 13.65
N VAL A 103 0.04 -9.24 14.45
CA VAL A 103 -0.35 -9.39 15.87
C VAL A 103 0.05 -8.16 16.69
N LEU A 104 1.24 -7.58 16.46
CA LEU A 104 1.66 -6.33 17.10
C LEU A 104 0.86 -5.11 16.64
N PHE A 105 0.30 -5.14 15.43
CA PHE A 105 -0.52 -4.05 14.92
C PHE A 105 -1.98 -4.15 15.40
N LEU A 106 -2.45 -5.37 15.68
CA LEU A 106 -3.81 -5.67 16.13
C LEU A 106 -3.97 -5.76 17.66
N GLY A 107 -2.87 -5.98 18.41
CA GLY A 107 -2.86 -6.04 19.88
C GLY A 107 -2.38 -4.76 20.52
#